data_AF-A0A7S0JGG9-F1
#
_entry.id   AF-A0A7S0JGG9-F1
#
_cell.length_a   1.000
_cell.length_b   1.000
_cell.length_c   1.000
_cell.angle_alpha   90.00
_cell.angle_beta   90.00
_cell.angle_gamma   90.00
#
_symmetry.space_group_name_H-M   'P 1'
#
loop_
_entity.id
_entity.type
_entity.pdbx_description
1 polymer ?
#
loop_
_entity_poly.entity_id
_entity_poly.type
_entity_poly.pdbx_seq_one_letter_code
_entity_poly.pdbx_strand_id
1 'polypeptide(L)'
;STRRASPSAKQVSVGRLIRALGSKRAIFLGEHHPELRDHLLQAALLQSLLSTRKPLAVGLEAVQRQFQPVLNDYVAKRIDEEQLFTATDWERRWYWSFEAYAPIFRMCREYGVELLALDVDSEDKAKVEL
;
A
#
# COMPACT_ATOMS: atom_id res chain seq x y z
N SER A 1 2.54 10.44 23.99
CA SER A 1 3.60 11.43 23.75
C SER A 1 4.54 10.88 22.68
N THR A 2 4.35 11.26 21.42
CA THR A 2 5.30 10.97 20.34
C THR A 2 6.40 12.04 20.38
N ARG A 3 7.65 11.65 20.67
CA ARG A 3 8.78 12.58 20.53
C ARG A 3 8.83 13.06 19.10
N ARG A 4 8.81 14.38 18.89
CA ARG A 4 9.00 14.99 17.58
C ARG A 4 10.38 14.58 17.06
N ALA A 5 10.42 13.88 15.94
CA ALA A 5 11.68 13.56 15.28
C ALA A 5 12.25 14.84 14.64
N SER A 6 13.57 15.00 14.74
CA SER A 6 14.32 16.03 14.00
C SER A 6 15.02 15.36 12.82
N PRO A 7 14.40 15.32 11.63
CA PRO A 7 14.99 14.64 10.48
C PRO A 7 16.29 15.32 10.04
N SER A 8 17.19 14.53 9.47
CA SER A 8 18.47 14.97 8.91
C SER A 8 18.51 14.58 7.43
N ALA A 9 18.98 15.48 6.56
CA ALA A 9 19.16 15.22 5.13
C ALA A 9 20.44 14.40 4.81
N LYS A 10 21.04 13.72 5.79
CA LYS A 10 22.21 12.87 5.55
C LYS A 10 21.84 11.69 4.65
N GLN A 11 22.63 11.46 3.61
CA GLN A 11 22.48 10.28 2.77
C GLN A 11 22.60 9.00 3.59
N VAL A 12 21.74 8.03 3.30
CA VAL A 12 21.78 6.69 3.86
C VAL A 12 21.88 5.68 2.72
N SER A 13 22.68 4.63 2.90
CA SER A 13 22.71 3.54 1.93
C SER A 13 21.41 2.73 1.99
N VAL A 14 21.00 2.17 0.86
CA VAL A 14 19.80 1.32 0.76
C VAL A 14 19.85 0.19 1.80
N GLY A 15 20.97 -0.51 1.91
CA GLY A 15 21.12 -1.59 2.89
C GLY A 15 20.95 -1.11 4.35
N ARG A 16 21.38 0.11 4.68
CA ARG A 16 21.16 0.68 6.02
C ARG A 16 19.69 1.04 6.25
N LEU A 17 19.02 1.59 5.22
CA LEU A 17 17.60 1.90 5.26
C LEU A 17 16.77 0.62 5.48
N ILE A 18 16.97 -0.41 4.67
CA ILE A 18 16.22 -1.68 4.76
C ILE A 18 16.41 -2.34 6.13
N ARG A 19 17.64 -2.38 6.67
CA ARG A 19 17.87 -2.90 8.03
C ARG A 19 17.13 -2.10 9.10
N ALA A 20 17.11 -0.77 8.98
CA ALA A 20 16.39 0.08 9.93
C ALA A 20 14.88 -0.16 9.86
N LEU A 21 14.33 -0.24 8.65
CA LEU A 21 12.91 -0.50 8.37
C LEU A 21 12.49 -1.89 8.85
N GLY A 22 13.28 -2.94 8.59
CA GLY A 22 12.98 -4.31 9.01
C GLY A 22 12.97 -4.54 10.53
N SER A 23 13.37 -3.56 11.34
CA SER A 23 13.22 -3.58 12.80
C SER A 23 11.92 -2.97 13.31
N LYS A 24 11.14 -2.34 12.43
CA LYS A 24 9.90 -1.61 12.77
C LYS A 24 8.69 -2.52 12.64
N ARG A 25 7.67 -2.23 13.44
CA ARG A 25 6.37 -2.93 13.41
C ARG A 25 5.41 -2.37 12.36
N ALA A 26 5.57 -1.09 12.02
CA ALA A 26 4.81 -0.39 11.00
C ALA A 26 5.73 0.62 10.29
N ILE A 27 5.53 0.78 8.99
CA ILE A 27 6.25 1.70 8.12
C ILE A 27 5.19 2.45 7.33
N PHE A 28 5.22 3.79 7.41
CA PHE A 28 4.36 4.65 6.61
C PHE A 28 5.20 5.23 5.47
N LEU A 29 4.79 4.98 4.24
CA LEU A 29 5.40 5.54 3.04
C LEU A 29 4.44 6.58 2.50
N GLY A 30 4.76 7.86 2.70
CA GLY A 30 4.00 8.94 2.06
C GLY A 30 4.34 9.02 0.58
N GLU A 31 3.38 9.48 -0.22
CA GLU A 31 3.53 9.70 -1.65
C GLU A 31 2.94 11.04 -2.07
N HIS A 32 3.48 11.58 -3.15
CA HIS A 32 2.75 12.50 -4.00
C HIS A 32 2.09 11.63 -5.06
N HIS A 33 0.79 11.40 -4.93
CA HIS A 33 0.07 10.46 -5.79
C HIS A 33 0.31 10.56 -7.32
N PRO A 34 0.47 11.74 -7.96
CA PRO A 34 0.76 11.79 -9.39
C PRO A 34 2.19 11.35 -9.75
N GLU A 35 3.10 11.25 -8.78
CA GLU A 35 4.51 10.98 -9.01
C GLU A 35 4.80 9.48 -9.09
N LEU A 36 4.94 8.97 -10.30
CA LEU A 36 5.34 7.59 -10.57
C LEU A 36 6.62 7.17 -9.83
N ARG A 37 7.53 8.12 -9.56
CA ARG A 37 8.77 7.86 -8.83
C ARG A 37 8.52 7.38 -7.40
N ASP A 38 7.48 7.89 -6.74
CA ASP A 38 7.13 7.49 -5.38
C ASP A 38 6.60 6.05 -5.37
N HIS A 39 5.71 5.71 -6.31
CA HIS A 39 5.21 4.34 -6.52
C HIS A 39 6.33 3.33 -6.82
N LEU A 40 7.28 3.71 -7.69
CA LEU A 40 8.44 2.87 -8.00
C LEU A 40 9.35 2.65 -6.78
N LEU A 41 9.56 3.69 -5.96
CA LEU A 41 10.32 3.59 -4.72
C LEU A 41 9.64 2.65 -3.73
N GLN A 42 8.32 2.77 -3.55
CA GLN A 42 7.54 1.89 -2.68
C GLN A 42 7.63 0.43 -3.14
N ALA A 43 7.51 0.17 -4.44
CA ALA A 43 7.65 -1.17 -4.99
C ALA A 43 9.06 -1.75 -4.73
N ALA A 44 10.12 -0.96 -4.92
CA ALA A 44 11.50 -1.37 -4.66
C ALA A 44 11.76 -1.65 -3.16
N LEU A 45 11.18 -0.84 -2.27
CA LEU A 45 11.25 -1.05 -0.83
C LEU A 45 10.52 -2.32 -0.40
N LEU A 46 9.33 -2.57 -0.93
CA LEU A 46 8.55 -3.77 -0.66
C LEU A 46 9.30 -5.02 -1.14
N GLN A 47 9.86 -5.02 -2.35
CA GLN A 47 10.72 -6.11 -2.84
C GLN A 47 11.91 -6.36 -1.90
N SER A 48 12.57 -5.29 -1.44
CA SER A 48 13.69 -5.40 -0.51
C SER A 48 13.27 -5.96 0.85
N LEU A 49 12.10 -5.57 1.37
CA LEU A 49 11.57 -6.07 2.64
C LEU A 49 11.12 -7.53 2.54
N LEU A 50 10.55 -7.95 1.41
CA LEU A 50 10.20 -9.34 1.15
C LEU A 50 11.41 -10.27 1.23
N SER A 51 12.58 -9.81 0.78
CA SER A 51 13.84 -10.58 0.89
C SER A 51 14.23 -10.91 2.33
N THR A 52 13.71 -10.18 3.33
CA THR A 52 13.98 -10.43 4.75
C THR A 52 13.21 -11.61 5.34
N ARG A 53 12.26 -12.19 4.59
CA ARG A 53 11.39 -13.33 4.97
C ARG A 53 10.62 -13.13 6.28
N LYS A 54 10.40 -11.88 6.68
CA LYS A 54 9.51 -11.57 7.81
C LYS A 54 8.07 -11.52 7.32
N PRO A 55 7.10 -12.00 8.14
CA PRO A 55 5.69 -11.76 7.86
C PRO A 55 5.42 -10.26 7.69
N LEU A 56 4.74 -9.89 6.61
CA LEU A 56 4.40 -8.51 6.31
C LEU A 56 3.02 -8.46 5.65
N ALA A 57 2.34 -7.34 5.85
CA ALA A 57 1.13 -6.96 5.13
C ALA A 57 1.32 -5.55 4.56
N VAL A 58 0.63 -5.24 3.47
CA VAL A 58 0.69 -3.93 2.80
C VAL A 58 -0.68 -3.27 2.93
N GLY A 59 -0.71 -2.12 3.59
CA GLY A 59 -1.92 -1.31 3.71
C GLY A 59 -2.06 -0.34 2.53
N LEU A 60 -3.28 -0.19 2.03
CA LEU A 60 -3.62 0.65 0.89
C LEU A 60 -4.63 1.71 1.31
N GLU A 61 -4.22 2.98 1.29
CA GLU A 61 -5.13 4.12 1.44
C GLU A 61 -6.13 4.21 0.28
N ALA A 62 -5.78 3.69 -0.89
CA ALA A 62 -6.64 3.72 -2.07
C ALA A 62 -7.90 2.85 -1.97
N VAL A 63 -7.98 1.96 -0.97
CA VAL A 63 -9.03 0.93 -0.89
C VAL A 63 -9.79 1.06 0.41
N GLN A 64 -11.11 1.18 0.29
CA GLN A 64 -12.03 1.29 1.43
C GLN A 64 -12.26 -0.05 2.10
N ARG A 65 -12.45 -0.05 3.42
CA ARG A 65 -12.55 -1.26 4.27
C ARG A 65 -13.61 -2.25 3.79
N GLN A 66 -14.73 -1.79 3.24
CA GLN A 66 -15.76 -2.66 2.67
C GLN A 66 -15.25 -3.61 1.56
N PHE A 67 -14.13 -3.25 0.89
CA PHE A 67 -13.54 -4.05 -0.20
C PHE A 67 -12.44 -5.01 0.25
N GLN A 68 -12.22 -5.20 1.56
CA GLN A 68 -11.26 -6.19 2.06
C GLN A 68 -11.47 -7.61 1.49
N PRO A 69 -12.71 -8.14 1.32
CA PRO A 69 -12.91 -9.45 0.71
C PRO A 69 -12.36 -9.53 -0.72
N VAL A 70 -12.45 -8.44 -1.50
CA VAL A 70 -11.95 -8.36 -2.87
C VAL A 70 -10.41 -8.45 -2.90
N LEU A 71 -9.74 -7.74 -1.99
CA LEU A 71 -8.28 -7.84 -1.83
C LEU A 71 -7.85 -9.28 -1.50
N ASN A 72 -8.59 -9.94 -0.60
CA ASN A 72 -8.32 -11.32 -0.20
C ASN A 72 -8.48 -12.28 -1.40
N ASP A 73 -9.53 -12.11 -2.20
CA ASP A 73 -9.77 -12.90 -3.40
C ASP A 73 -8.67 -12.73 -4.45
N TYR A 74 -8.20 -11.49 -4.65
CA TYR A 74 -7.14 -11.19 -5.60
C TYR A 74 -5.80 -11.82 -5.18
N VAL A 75 -5.38 -11.66 -3.92
CA VAL A 75 -4.15 -12.27 -3.39
C VAL A 75 -4.23 -13.80 -3.46
N ALA A 76 -5.40 -14.38 -3.18
CA ALA A 76 -5.66 -15.81 -3.31
C ALA A 76 -5.78 -16.30 -4.77
N LYS A 77 -5.57 -15.41 -5.75
CA LYS A 77 -5.64 -15.67 -7.19
C LYS A 77 -7.02 -16.18 -7.66
N ARG A 78 -8.10 -15.87 -6.92
CA ARG A 78 -9.49 -16.19 -7.30
C ARG A 78 -10.06 -15.22 -8.32
N ILE A 79 -9.57 -13.98 -8.32
CA ILE A 79 -9.90 -12.95 -9.31
C ILE A 79 -8.64 -12.40 -9.97
N ASP A 80 -8.81 -11.85 -11.17
CA ASP A 80 -7.76 -11.14 -11.90
C ASP A 80 -7.76 -9.63 -11.61
N GLU A 81 -6.92 -8.90 -12.33
CA GLU A 81 -6.70 -7.47 -12.12
C GLU A 81 -7.86 -6.60 -12.62
N GLU A 82 -8.52 -7.01 -13.70
CA GLU A 82 -9.70 -6.31 -14.23
C GLU A 82 -10.89 -6.46 -13.28
N GLN A 83 -11.05 -7.66 -12.71
CA GLN A 83 -12.03 -7.93 -11.67
C GLN A 83 -11.73 -7.17 -10.38
N LEU A 84 -10.46 -7.07 -9.96
CA LEU A 84 -10.05 -6.25 -8.82
C LEU A 84 -10.42 -4.77 -9.03
N PHE A 85 -10.08 -4.21 -10.20
CA PHE A 85 -10.40 -2.83 -10.57
C PHE A 85 -11.91 -2.57 -10.48
N THR A 86 -12.71 -3.46 -11.06
CA THR A 86 -14.17 -3.33 -11.11
C THR A 86 -14.81 -3.52 -9.74
N ALA A 87 -14.42 -4.55 -8.99
CA ALA A 87 -15.03 -4.90 -7.71
C ALA A 87 -14.67 -3.93 -6.56
N THR A 88 -13.56 -3.19 -6.70
CA THR A 88 -13.22 -2.08 -5.78
C THR A 88 -13.86 -0.76 -6.18
N ASP A 89 -14.62 -0.74 -7.29
CA ASP A 89 -15.24 0.47 -7.84
C ASP A 89 -14.20 1.60 -8.04
N TRP A 90 -13.00 1.21 -8.51
CA TRP A 90 -11.81 2.06 -8.47
C TRP A 90 -12.02 3.40 -9.18
N GLU A 91 -12.62 3.37 -10.38
CA GLU A 91 -12.90 4.55 -11.19
C GLU A 91 -13.69 5.62 -10.44
N ARG A 92 -14.60 5.21 -9.53
CA ARG A 92 -15.46 6.13 -8.78
C ARG A 92 -14.92 6.49 -7.42
N ARG A 93 -14.11 5.61 -6.82
CA ARG A 93 -13.70 5.71 -5.41
C ARG A 93 -12.28 6.20 -5.21
N TRP A 94 -11.46 6.17 -6.25
CA TRP A 94 -10.10 6.64 -6.18
C TRP A 94 -9.78 7.58 -7.34
N TYR A 95 -9.16 8.72 -7.01
CA TYR A 95 -8.86 9.75 -8.00
C TYR A 95 -7.71 9.38 -8.93
N TRP A 96 -6.83 8.47 -8.49
CA TRP A 96 -5.58 8.15 -9.19
C TRP A 96 -5.70 6.87 -10.03
N SER A 97 -4.94 6.84 -11.12
CA SER A 97 -4.91 5.70 -12.05
C SER A 97 -4.55 4.39 -11.33
N PHE A 98 -5.28 3.33 -11.66
CA PHE A 98 -5.05 2.00 -11.12
C PHE A 98 -3.67 1.45 -11.51
N GLU A 99 -3.19 1.81 -12.70
CA GLU A 99 -1.89 1.40 -13.24
C GLU A 99 -0.72 1.84 -12.37
N ALA A 100 -0.84 2.95 -11.64
CA ALA A 100 0.17 3.39 -10.68
C ALA A 100 0.33 2.39 -9.50
N TYR A 101 -0.76 1.73 -9.11
CA TYR A 101 -0.80 0.79 -7.99
C TYR A 101 -0.64 -0.68 -8.43
N ALA A 102 -0.89 -0.99 -9.70
CA ALA A 102 -0.78 -2.34 -10.27
C ALA A 102 0.53 -3.08 -9.91
N PRO A 103 1.73 -2.45 -9.91
CA PRO A 103 2.95 -3.11 -9.48
C PRO A 103 2.90 -3.62 -8.02
N ILE A 104 2.29 -2.87 -7.11
CA ILE A 104 2.12 -3.25 -5.70
C ILE A 104 1.16 -4.43 -5.59
N PHE A 105 0.01 -4.36 -6.27
CA PHE A 105 -0.97 -5.45 -6.32
C PHE A 105 -0.35 -6.75 -6.83
N ARG A 106 0.27 -6.70 -8.00
CA ARG A 106 0.89 -7.87 -8.65
C ARG A 106 1.95 -8.51 -7.77
N MET A 107 2.82 -7.70 -7.16
CA MET A 107 3.84 -8.19 -6.24
C MET A 107 3.21 -8.85 -5.00
N CYS A 108 2.18 -8.24 -4.39
CA CYS A 108 1.54 -8.86 -3.23
C CYS A 108 0.88 -10.20 -3.58
N ARG A 109 0.23 -10.28 -4.74
CA ARG A 109 -0.36 -11.53 -5.27
C ARG A 109 0.69 -12.59 -5.62
N GLU A 110 1.83 -12.19 -6.18
CA GLU A 110 2.92 -13.10 -6.54
C GLU A 110 3.53 -13.74 -5.30
N TYR A 111 3.80 -12.94 -4.26
CA TYR A 111 4.47 -13.38 -3.04
C TYR A 111 3.53 -13.79 -1.90
N GLY A 112 2.21 -13.75 -2.11
CA GLY A 112 1.21 -14.11 -1.10
C GLY A 112 1.17 -13.15 0.10
N VAL A 113 1.50 -11.88 -0.13
CA VAL A 113 1.48 -10.81 0.87
C VAL A 113 0.05 -10.33 1.07
N GLU A 114 -0.38 -10.25 2.32
CA GLU A 114 -1.70 -9.73 2.65
C GLU A 114 -1.81 -8.25 2.27
N LEU A 115 -2.90 -7.90 1.58
CA LEU A 115 -3.29 -6.52 1.29
C LEU A 115 -4.37 -6.10 2.29
N LEU A 116 -4.21 -4.94 2.90
CA LEU A 116 -5.16 -4.39 3.89
C LEU A 116 -5.80 -3.11 3.35
N ALA A 117 -7.12 -3.07 3.31
CA ALA A 117 -7.89 -1.87 2.99
C ALA A 117 -7.89 -0.92 4.19
N LEU A 118 -7.41 0.32 3.99
CA LEU A 118 -7.22 1.27 5.08
C LEU A 118 -8.25 2.40 5.11
N ASP A 119 -8.89 2.73 4.00
CA ASP A 119 -9.77 3.90 3.95
C ASP A 119 -11.16 3.60 4.54
N VAL A 120 -11.79 4.64 5.08
CA VAL A 120 -13.17 4.55 5.55
C VAL A 120 -14.10 4.53 4.33
N ASP A 121 -15.27 3.91 4.51
CA ASP A 121 -16.26 3.83 3.45
C ASP A 121 -16.78 5.24 3.11
N SER A 122 -16.85 5.59 1.81
CA SER A 122 -17.32 6.92 1.36
C SER A 122 -18.71 7.25 1.92
N GLU A 123 -19.54 6.24 2.11
CA GLU A 123 -20.89 6.30 2.67
C GLU A 123 -20.89 6.78 4.14
N ASP A 124 -19.80 6.55 4.88
CA ASP A 124 -19.65 7.00 6.27
C ASP A 124 -19.02 8.40 6.36
N LYS A 125 -18.15 8.80 5.40
CA LYS A 125 -17.61 10.17 5.32
C LYS A 125 -18.73 11.21 5.17
N ALA A 126 -19.74 10.91 4.37
CA ALA A 126 -20.89 11.79 4.13
C ALA A 126 -21.71 12.13 5.39
N LYS A 127 -21.58 11.36 6.48
CA LYS A 127 -22.32 11.60 7.74
C LYS A 127 -21.60 12.55 8.69
N VAL A 128 -20.32 12.85 8.45
CA VAL A 128 -19.47 13.64 9.36
C VAL A 128 -19.21 15.05 8.81
N GLU A 129 -19.48 15.30 7.53
CA GLU A 129 -19.33 16.62 6.89
C GLU A 129 -20.56 17.57 7.07
N LEU A 130 -21.34 17.40 8.15
CA LEU A 130 -22.42 18.32 8.54
C LEU A 130 -21.98 19.35 9.58
#